data_AF-A0A9X8DYW3-F1
#
_entry.id   AF-A0A9X8DYW3-F1
#
_cell.length_a   1.000
_cell.length_b   1.000
_cell.length_c   1.000
_cell.angle_alpha   90.00
_cell.angle_beta   90.00
_cell.angle_gamma   90.00
#
_symmetry.space_group_name_H-M   'P 1'
#
loop_
_entity.id
_entity.type
_entity.pdbx_description
1 polymer ?
#
loop_
_entity_poly.entity_id
_entity_poly.type
_entity_poly.pdbx_seq_one_letter_code
_entity_poly.pdbx_strand_id
1 'polypeptide(L)'
;MKGEFADLLAKVQKVMLSCKALNNVAELKKLTSLKPRLFQAPRWSSAFEILVRLQKLLPSLERMPKREKLKMPSKAMLKRMERSLPLLTKWQSVTKYLQRRHCSAANVRVIFDKVLSEWPSMESRLASEASIVHWKEFEHAVV
;
A
#
# COMPACT_ATOMS: atom_id res chain seq x y z
N MET A 1 -8.13 -8.13 1.16
CA MET A 1 -6.94 -8.09 2.03
C MET A 1 -7.36 -8.58 3.40
N LYS A 2 -7.34 -9.89 3.64
CA LYS A 2 -7.40 -10.46 5.00
C LYS A 2 -5.95 -10.54 5.48
N GLY A 3 -5.63 -9.94 6.63
CA GLY A 3 -4.26 -9.87 7.12
C GLY A 3 -4.05 -8.72 8.10
N GLU A 4 -2.83 -8.59 8.61
CA GLU A 4 -2.41 -7.70 9.71
C GLU A 4 -2.81 -6.21 9.54
N PHE A 5 -2.97 -5.76 8.29
CA PHE A 5 -3.35 -4.39 7.94
C PHE A 5 -4.85 -4.15 7.75
N ALA A 6 -5.69 -5.18 7.78
CA ALA A 6 -7.14 -5.05 7.51
C ALA A 6 -7.81 -4.07 8.49
N ASP A 7 -7.54 -4.21 9.78
CA ASP A 7 -8.09 -3.33 10.81
C ASP A 7 -7.58 -1.89 10.69
N LEU A 8 -6.30 -1.73 10.34
CA LEU A 8 -5.74 -0.41 10.07
C LEU A 8 -6.47 0.23 8.89
N LEU A 9 -6.54 -0.46 7.75
CA LEU A 9 -7.20 0.07 6.55
C LEU A 9 -8.67 0.40 6.81
N ALA A 10 -9.40 -0.41 7.58
CA ALA A 10 -10.77 -0.12 7.95
C ALA A 10 -10.89 1.16 8.79
N LYS A 11 -9.98 1.38 9.75
CA LYS A 11 -9.96 2.63 10.53
C LYS A 11 -9.57 3.83 9.66
N VAL A 12 -8.53 3.70 8.84
CA VAL A 12 -8.10 4.77 7.92
C VAL A 12 -9.21 5.13 6.94
N GLN A 13 -9.93 4.15 6.40
CA GLN A 13 -11.08 4.37 5.54
C GLN A 13 -12.16 5.20 6.25
N LYS A 14 -12.48 4.88 7.51
CA LYS A 14 -13.42 5.67 8.32
C LYS A 14 -12.94 7.11 8.51
N VAL A 15 -11.65 7.33 8.79
CA VAL A 15 -11.09 8.69 8.88
C VAL A 15 -11.26 9.44 7.55
N MET A 16 -10.91 8.81 6.43
CA MET A 16 -11.01 9.45 5.11
C MET A 16 -12.46 9.79 4.74
N LEU A 17 -13.42 8.95 5.11
CA LEU A 17 -14.85 9.23 4.96
C LEU A 17 -15.31 10.40 5.84
N SER A 18 -14.90 10.42 7.11
CA SER A 18 -15.18 11.53 8.02
C SER A 18 -14.62 12.84 7.48
N CYS A 19 -13.40 12.84 6.94
CA CYS A 19 -12.79 14.01 6.32
C CYS A 19 -13.52 14.49 5.05
N LYS A 20 -14.33 13.63 4.41
CA LYS A 20 -15.17 13.97 3.25
C LYS A 20 -16.52 14.56 3.62
N ALA A 21 -16.93 14.52 4.89
CA ALA A 21 -18.15 15.20 5.32
C ALA A 21 -18.05 16.72 5.10
N LEU A 22 -19.13 17.37 4.65
CA LEU A 22 -19.16 18.77 4.21
C LEU A 22 -18.41 19.73 5.16
N ASN A 23 -18.75 19.69 6.44
CA ASN A 23 -18.14 20.55 7.46
C ASN A 23 -16.63 20.28 7.61
N ASN A 24 -16.23 19.01 7.58
CA ASN A 24 -14.83 18.63 7.73
C ASN A 24 -14.00 18.95 6.47
N VAL A 25 -14.60 18.88 5.28
CA VAL A 25 -13.94 19.28 4.03
C VAL A 25 -13.64 20.77 4.05
N ALA A 26 -14.58 21.61 4.48
CA ALA A 26 -14.38 23.04 4.57
C ALA A 26 -13.23 23.39 5.52
N GLU A 27 -13.18 22.76 6.70
CA GLU A 27 -12.08 22.97 7.65
C GLU A 27 -10.75 22.41 7.13
N LEU A 28 -10.75 21.22 6.54
CA LEU A 28 -9.52 20.61 6.02
C LEU A 28 -8.91 21.44 4.88
N LYS A 29 -9.74 22.04 4.01
CA LYS A 29 -9.28 22.95 2.94
C LYS A 29 -8.54 24.19 3.46
N LYS A 30 -8.87 24.67 4.66
CA LYS A 30 -8.16 25.79 5.29
C LYS A 30 -6.75 25.38 5.76
N LEU A 31 -6.53 24.08 6.01
CA LEU A 31 -5.29 23.55 6.58
C LEU A 31 -4.38 22.91 5.53
N THR A 32 -4.94 22.38 4.43
CA THR A 32 -4.17 21.70 3.38
C THR A 32 -4.92 21.66 2.05
N SER A 33 -4.15 21.66 0.95
CA SER A 33 -4.66 21.39 -0.40
C SER A 33 -4.90 19.89 -0.67
N LEU A 34 -4.42 19.02 0.23
CA LEU A 34 -4.57 17.57 0.10
C LEU A 34 -6.01 17.11 0.33
N LYS A 35 -6.53 16.29 -0.59
CA LYS A 35 -7.87 15.72 -0.48
C LYS A 35 -7.84 14.32 0.17
N PRO A 36 -8.85 13.91 0.95
CA PRO A 36 -8.97 12.54 1.42
C PRO A 36 -9.09 11.55 0.25
N ARG A 37 -8.47 10.37 0.37
CA ARG A 37 -8.54 9.32 -0.65
C ARG A 37 -9.22 8.08 -0.06
N LEU A 38 -10.12 7.46 -0.82
CA LEU A 38 -10.81 6.25 -0.40
C LEU A 38 -10.10 5.01 -0.92
N PHE A 39 -10.07 3.97 -0.10
CA PHE A 39 -9.62 2.64 -0.44
C PHE A 39 -10.63 1.96 -1.37
N GLN A 40 -10.13 1.41 -2.47
CA GLN A 40 -10.88 0.62 -3.45
C GLN A 40 -10.49 -0.86 -3.28
N ALA A 41 -11.21 -1.56 -2.40
CA ALA A 41 -11.00 -3.00 -2.20
C ALA A 41 -11.32 -3.77 -3.50
N PRO A 42 -10.57 -4.83 -3.87
CA PRO A 42 -9.41 -5.42 -3.20
C PRO A 42 -8.03 -4.93 -3.71
N ARG A 43 -7.94 -3.79 -4.40
CA ARG A 43 -6.72 -3.37 -5.12
C ARG A 43 -5.58 -2.98 -4.16
N TRP A 44 -4.47 -3.73 -4.20
CA TRP A 44 -3.26 -3.49 -3.39
C TRP A 44 -2.77 -2.04 -3.44
N SER A 45 -2.58 -1.49 -4.64
CA SER A 45 -2.07 -0.12 -4.79
C SER A 45 -2.96 0.91 -4.11
N SER A 46 -4.29 0.72 -4.14
CA SER A 46 -5.19 1.63 -3.44
C SER A 46 -5.04 1.56 -1.92
N ALA A 47 -4.70 0.39 -1.37
CA ALA A 47 -4.43 0.23 0.06
C ALA A 47 -3.12 0.92 0.46
N PHE A 48 -2.07 0.79 -0.34
CA PHE A 48 -0.84 1.54 -0.11
C PHE A 48 -1.09 3.05 -0.16
N GLU A 49 -1.79 3.51 -1.19
CA GLU A 49 -2.01 4.93 -1.45
C GLU A 49 -2.87 5.63 -0.38
N ILE A 50 -3.84 4.93 0.23
CA ILE A 50 -4.62 5.50 1.34
C ILE A 50 -3.76 5.66 2.60
N LEU A 51 -2.83 4.73 2.88
CA LEU A 51 -1.92 4.84 4.02
C LEU A 51 -0.94 6.01 3.84
N VAL A 52 -0.34 6.12 2.65
CA VAL A 52 0.50 7.28 2.28
C VAL A 52 -0.28 8.59 2.38
N ARG A 53 -1.55 8.59 1.92
CA ARG A 53 -2.40 9.77 2.02
C ARG A 53 -2.67 10.14 3.47
N LEU A 54 -2.91 9.17 4.34
CA LEU A 54 -3.11 9.43 5.76
C LEU A 54 -1.85 10.06 6.37
N GLN A 55 -0.67 9.46 6.16
CA GLN A 55 0.59 9.97 6.69
C GLN A 55 0.78 11.46 6.36
N LYS A 56 0.51 11.85 5.11
CA LYS A 56 0.60 13.25 4.66
C LYS A 56 -0.46 14.16 5.28
N LEU A 57 -1.64 13.63 5.59
CA LEU A 57 -2.73 14.38 6.21
C LEU A 57 -2.57 14.51 7.73
N LEU A 58 -1.83 13.62 8.41
CA LEU A 58 -1.72 13.60 9.87
C LEU A 58 -1.44 14.98 10.50
N PRO A 59 -0.44 15.77 10.03
CA PRO A 59 -0.17 17.09 10.62
C PRO A 59 -1.34 18.07 10.50
N SER A 60 -2.10 17.99 9.40
CA SER A 60 -3.29 18.82 9.20
C SER A 60 -4.46 18.33 10.05
N LEU A 61 -4.66 17.01 10.16
CA LEU A 61 -5.70 16.41 11.00
C LEU A 61 -5.48 16.66 12.49
N GLU A 62 -4.22 16.82 12.93
CA GLU A 62 -3.89 17.21 14.30
C GLU A 62 -4.33 18.64 14.65
N ARG A 63 -4.33 19.53 13.65
CA ARG A 63 -4.75 20.93 13.80
C ARG A 63 -6.24 21.14 13.53
N MET A 64 -6.97 20.11 13.12
CA MET A 64 -8.41 20.24 12.82
C MET A 64 -9.23 20.48 14.08
N PRO A 65 -10.19 21.42 14.05
CA PRO A 65 -11.19 21.53 15.10
C PRO A 65 -12.01 20.23 15.15
N LYS A 66 -12.37 19.77 16.36
CA LYS A 66 -13.18 18.54 16.60
C LYS A 66 -12.50 17.26 16.09
N ARG A 67 -11.16 17.19 16.17
CA ARG A 67 -10.34 16.01 15.82
C ARG A 67 -10.86 14.71 16.45
N GLU A 68 -11.41 14.80 17.65
CA GLU A 68 -11.96 13.68 18.42
C GLU A 68 -13.06 12.94 17.63
N LYS A 69 -13.82 13.66 16.80
CA LYS A 69 -14.88 13.10 15.95
C LYS A 69 -14.35 12.28 14.77
N LEU A 70 -13.09 12.45 14.39
CA LEU A 70 -12.49 11.74 13.24
C LEU A 70 -12.19 10.27 13.52
N LYS A 71 -12.30 9.81 14.78
CA LYS A 71 -12.04 8.40 15.19
C LYS A 71 -10.69 7.89 14.67
N MET A 72 -9.62 8.62 14.99
CA MET A 72 -8.26 8.34 14.53
C MET A 72 -7.78 6.92 14.90
N PRO A 73 -6.93 6.28 14.08
CA PRO A 73 -6.22 5.07 14.50
C PRO A 73 -5.43 5.34 15.78
N SER A 74 -5.22 4.31 16.62
CA SER A 74 -4.44 4.47 17.85
C SER A 74 -2.98 4.83 17.53
N LYS A 75 -2.28 5.44 18.48
CA LYS A 75 -0.85 5.78 18.34
C LYS A 75 -0.01 4.55 17.94
N ALA A 76 -0.30 3.38 18.52
CA ALA A 76 0.37 2.13 18.17
C ALA A 76 0.14 1.73 16.70
N MET A 77 -1.09 1.90 16.19
CA MET A 77 -1.42 1.60 14.80
C MET A 77 -0.75 2.57 13.83
N LEU A 78 -0.66 3.86 14.17
CA LEU A 78 0.05 4.86 13.37
C LEU A 78 1.56 4.58 13.35
N LYS A 79 2.17 4.27 14.50
CA LYS A 79 3.59 3.90 14.57
C LYS A 79 3.90 2.64 13.77
N ARG A 80 3.00 1.64 13.80
CA ARG A 80 3.12 0.44 12.97
C ARG A 80 3.03 0.78 11.48
N MET A 81 2.05 1.61 11.08
CA MET A 81 1.93 2.09 9.70
C MET A 81 3.23 2.74 9.23
N GLU A 82 3.76 3.70 9.98
CA GLU A 82 4.99 4.42 9.65
C GLU A 82 6.19 3.49 9.48
N ARG A 83 6.36 2.52 10.38
CA ARG A 83 7.42 1.49 10.28
C ARG A 83 7.30 0.62 9.03
N SER A 84 6.07 0.33 8.59
CA SER A 84 5.84 -0.54 7.43
C SER A 84 5.88 0.20 6.10
N LEU A 85 5.67 1.52 6.07
CA LEU A 85 5.61 2.30 4.83
C LEU A 85 6.84 2.17 3.91
N PRO A 86 8.09 2.13 4.41
CA PRO A 86 9.26 1.92 3.55
C PRO A 86 9.20 0.59 2.78
N LEU A 87 8.90 -0.50 3.48
CA LEU A 87 8.75 -1.81 2.87
C LEU A 87 7.59 -1.84 1.87
N LEU A 88 6.44 -1.28 2.24
CA LEU A 88 5.27 -1.17 1.35
C LEU A 88 5.57 -0.33 0.10
N THR A 89 6.40 0.70 0.22
CA THR A 89 6.83 1.54 -0.90
C THR A 89 7.68 0.74 -1.90
N LYS A 90 8.59 -0.09 -1.40
CA LYS A 90 9.38 -1.00 -2.23
C LYS A 90 8.50 -2.04 -2.95
N TRP A 91 7.53 -2.63 -2.25
CA TRP A 91 6.58 -3.54 -2.89
C TRP A 91 5.70 -2.85 -3.93
N GLN A 92 5.31 -1.60 -3.66
CA GLN A 92 4.56 -0.81 -4.61
C GLN A 92 5.37 -0.50 -5.88
N SER A 93 6.70 -0.27 -5.77
CA SER A 93 7.54 -0.03 -6.95
C SER A 93 7.71 -1.30 -7.79
N VAL A 94 7.97 -2.44 -7.14
CA VAL A 94 8.05 -3.77 -7.79
C VAL A 94 6.76 -4.06 -8.55
N THR A 95 5.61 -4.01 -7.86
CA THR A 95 4.31 -4.33 -8.48
C THR A 95 3.95 -3.38 -9.61
N LYS A 96 4.22 -2.07 -9.49
CA LYS A 96 4.01 -1.12 -10.58
C LYS A 96 4.92 -1.35 -11.78
N TYR A 97 6.17 -1.77 -11.55
CA TYR A 97 7.09 -2.07 -12.63
C TYR A 97 6.59 -3.28 -13.43
N LEU A 98 6.21 -4.35 -12.74
CA LEU A 98 5.71 -5.59 -13.35
C LEU A 98 4.42 -5.37 -14.15
N GLN A 99 3.62 -4.36 -13.80
CA GLN A 99 2.38 -3.99 -14.50
C GLN A 99 2.60 -3.13 -15.75
N ARG A 100 3.85 -2.78 -16.10
CA ARG A 100 4.13 -1.99 -17.31
C ARG A 100 3.86 -2.81 -18.56
N ARG A 101 3.29 -2.17 -19.58
CA ARG A 101 2.97 -2.81 -20.88
C ARG A 101 4.18 -3.44 -21.58
N HIS A 102 5.37 -2.89 -21.34
CA HIS A 102 6.63 -3.34 -21.96
C HIS A 102 7.49 -4.19 -21.02
N CYS A 103 6.92 -4.78 -19.97
CA CYS A 103 7.63 -5.71 -19.09
C CYS A 103 7.72 -7.09 -19.77
N SER A 104 8.91 -7.47 -20.23
CA SER A 104 9.17 -8.80 -20.80
C SER A 104 9.32 -9.86 -19.70
N ALA A 105 9.21 -11.13 -20.07
CA ALA A 105 9.46 -12.24 -19.15
C ALA A 105 10.88 -12.17 -18.53
N ALA A 106 11.90 -11.79 -19.31
CA ALA A 106 13.27 -11.59 -18.81
C ALA A 106 13.33 -10.49 -17.74
N ASN A 107 12.63 -9.36 -17.95
CA ASN A 107 12.55 -8.30 -16.93
C ASN A 107 11.86 -8.80 -15.66
N VAL A 108 10.79 -9.61 -15.79
CA VAL A 108 10.10 -10.21 -14.65
C VAL A 108 11.03 -11.13 -13.87
N ARG A 109 11.79 -11.99 -14.55
CA ARG A 109 12.72 -12.95 -13.95
C ARG A 109 13.80 -12.26 -13.14
N VAL A 110 14.48 -11.26 -13.72
CA VAL A 110 15.48 -10.42 -13.01
C VAL A 110 14.90 -9.78 -11.75
N ILE A 111 13.66 -9.29 -11.81
CA ILE A 111 12.98 -8.70 -10.63
C ILE A 111 12.67 -9.76 -9.59
N PHE A 112 12.18 -10.93 -10.00
CA PHE A 112 11.86 -12.02 -9.09
C PHE A 112 13.11 -12.56 -8.41
N ASP A 113 14.21 -12.73 -9.13
CA ASP A 113 15.48 -13.18 -8.54
C ASP A 113 16.01 -12.15 -7.54
N LYS A 114 15.89 -10.85 -7.86
CA LYS A 114 16.22 -9.79 -6.91
C LYS A 114 15.32 -9.84 -5.67
N VAL A 115 14.02 -10.05 -5.86
CA VAL A 115 13.06 -10.22 -4.74
C VAL A 115 13.42 -11.43 -3.89
N LEU A 116 13.78 -12.57 -4.49
CA LEU A 116 14.16 -13.78 -3.76
C LEU A 116 15.46 -13.60 -2.98
N SER A 117 16.42 -12.84 -3.52
CA SER A 117 17.66 -12.52 -2.80
C SER A 117 17.42 -11.76 -1.49
N GLU A 118 16.32 -10.99 -1.42
CA GLU A 118 15.97 -10.19 -0.26
C GLU A 118 14.87 -10.81 0.62
N TRP A 119 13.98 -11.59 0.01
CA TRP A 119 12.88 -12.31 0.68
C TRP A 119 12.84 -13.78 0.23
N PRO A 120 13.75 -14.62 0.73
CA PRO A 120 13.80 -16.04 0.38
C PRO A 120 12.49 -16.78 0.68
N SER A 121 11.71 -16.31 1.66
CA SER A 121 10.39 -16.88 1.99
C SER A 121 9.38 -16.87 0.83
N MET A 122 9.65 -16.12 -0.25
CA MET A 122 8.81 -16.08 -1.45
C MET A 122 9.16 -17.12 -2.51
N GLU A 123 10.17 -17.96 -2.26
CA GLU A 123 10.66 -19.00 -3.18
C GLU A 123 9.53 -19.88 -3.71
N SER A 124 8.66 -20.36 -2.81
CA SER A 124 7.48 -21.17 -3.16
C SER A 124 6.50 -20.55 -4.17
N ARG A 125 6.64 -19.25 -4.47
CA ARG A 125 5.76 -18.52 -5.41
C ARG A 125 6.49 -17.88 -6.58
N LEU A 126 7.77 -17.53 -6.41
CA LEU A 126 8.51 -16.71 -7.38
C LEU A 126 9.72 -17.43 -7.99
N ALA A 127 10.20 -18.52 -7.40
CA ALA A 127 11.29 -19.28 -8.00
C ALA A 127 10.88 -19.89 -9.34
N SER A 128 11.83 -20.04 -10.27
CA SER A 128 11.59 -20.75 -11.54
C SER A 128 11.09 -22.17 -11.31
N GLU A 129 11.55 -22.81 -10.23
CA GLU A 129 11.18 -24.17 -9.84
C GLU A 129 9.93 -24.27 -8.95
N ALA A 130 9.31 -23.15 -8.60
CA ALA A 130 8.13 -23.14 -7.75
C ALA A 130 7.01 -24.00 -8.34
N SER A 131 6.25 -24.70 -7.51
CA SER A 131 5.18 -25.60 -7.96
C SER A 131 4.04 -24.90 -8.72
N ILE A 132 3.94 -23.57 -8.61
CA ILE A 132 3.00 -22.73 -9.37
C ILE A 132 3.45 -22.49 -10.82
N VAL A 133 4.73 -22.69 -11.12
CA VAL A 133 5.27 -22.55 -12.49
C VAL A 133 4.86 -23.77 -13.30
N HIS A 134 4.03 -23.53 -14.33
CA HIS A 134 3.52 -24.59 -15.19
C HIS A 134 4.55 -25.07 -16.23
N TRP A 135 5.34 -24.15 -16.79
CA TRP A 135 6.30 -24.43 -17.87
C TRP A 135 7.71 -24.04 -17.42
N LYS A 136 8.33 -24.94 -16.66
CA LYS A 136 9.63 -24.69 -16.02
C LYS A 136 10.75 -24.48 -17.03
N GLU A 137 10.71 -25.21 -18.14
CA GLU A 137 11.67 -25.12 -19.24
C GLU A 137 11.65 -23.71 -19.86
N PHE A 138 10.47 -23.12 -20.00
CA PHE A 138 10.33 -21.74 -20.49
C PHE A 138 10.89 -20.74 -19.49
N GLU A 139 10.58 -20.87 -18.20
CA GLU A 139 11.14 -19.99 -17.15
C GLU A 139 12.67 -20.06 -17.11
N HIS A 140 13.27 -21.24 -17.31
CA HIS A 140 14.71 -21.40 -17.38
C HIS A 140 15.34 -20.79 -18.64
N ALA A 141 14.66 -20.87 -19.78
CA ALA A 141 15.15 -20.29 -21.03
C ALA A 141 15.12 -18.75 -21.05
N VAL A 142 14.41 -18.13 -20.09
CA VAL A 142 14.31 -16.68 -19.91
C VAL A 142 15.46 -16.11 -19.05
N VAL A 143 16.19 -16.97 -18.35
CA VAL A 143 17.36 -16.64 -17.50
C VAL A 143 18.63 -16.51 -18.34
#